data_AF-A0A6J1NW90-F1
#
_entry.id   AF-A0A6J1NW90-F1
#
_cell.length_a   1.000
_cell.length_b   1.000
_cell.length_c   1.000
_cell.angle_alpha   90.00
_cell.angle_beta   90.00
_cell.angle_gamma   90.00
#
_symmetry.space_group_name_H-M   'P 1'
#
loop_
_entity.id
_entity.type
_entity.pdbx_description
1 polymer ?
#
loop_
_entity_poly.entity_id
_entity_poly.type
_entity_poly.pdbx_seq_one_letter_code
_entity_poly.pdbx_strand_id
1 'polypeptide(L)'
;MRIELQKLTSIAKFLAIKHSIKTQTVLALEKPSRILLQNIYHSWLKTIHGKTVQHFPVYLDKDVAIKSQKLCYGFIKPQSADIDEIILHNDEFKPKNNVELKLNLVVPTQDAMQYFIQWQRYRKYWWSSITTTPSLFSINDMKQENESADVNIIANFNWGPLVVETISITSNCSEHNNTTETSSLTCAMGLETALLTLLLDGISNTTKEEYLKLHNKMAPYKISFGLDSEDEKVLSTLKELSQVIFHKLRAKEISSWLPTFTLPLQLQIKENLHMGVTYTAILNENTLSNGIFHLLNSNTMLKEQVHVADFDTYAAILCGKR
;
A
#
# COMPACT_ATOMS: atom_id res chain seq x y z
N MET A 1 22.78 -4.06 -0.39
CA MET A 1 22.28 -3.41 -1.62
C MET A 1 22.08 -4.39 -2.79
N ARG A 2 23.13 -5.04 -3.34
CA ARG A 2 22.96 -6.08 -4.40
C ARG A 2 22.01 -7.23 -3.99
N ILE A 3 22.08 -7.66 -2.73
CA ILE A 3 21.20 -8.69 -2.16
C ILE A 3 19.73 -8.23 -2.13
N GLU A 4 19.46 -6.94 -1.95
CA GLU A 4 18.09 -6.39 -1.91
C GLU A 4 17.52 -6.21 -3.32
N LEU A 5 18.34 -5.83 -4.31
CA LEU A 5 17.96 -5.92 -5.72
C LEU A 5 17.65 -7.38 -6.11
N GLN A 6 18.44 -8.35 -5.64
CA GLN A 6 18.16 -9.77 -5.84
C GLN A 6 16.86 -10.22 -5.15
N LYS A 7 16.56 -9.70 -3.95
CA LYS A 7 15.28 -9.93 -3.29
C LYS A 7 14.12 -9.33 -4.09
N LEU A 8 14.27 -8.14 -4.67
CA LEU A 8 13.25 -7.59 -5.58
C LEU A 8 13.06 -8.47 -6.81
N THR A 9 14.13 -9.08 -7.35
CA THR A 9 13.98 -10.06 -8.45
C THR A 9 13.24 -11.33 -8.04
N SER A 10 13.20 -11.68 -6.75
CA SER A 10 12.38 -12.79 -6.26
C SER A 10 10.87 -12.50 -6.38
N ILE A 11 10.48 -11.22 -6.50
CA ILE A 11 9.10 -10.80 -6.78
C ILE A 11 8.93 -10.38 -8.25
N ALA A 12 9.36 -11.22 -9.18
CA ALA A 12 9.21 -10.99 -10.62
C ALA A 12 7.76 -10.71 -11.06
N LYS A 13 6.77 -11.17 -10.29
CA LYS A 13 5.34 -10.95 -10.54
C LYS A 13 4.85 -9.53 -10.25
N PHE A 14 5.63 -8.75 -9.50
CA PHE A 14 5.34 -7.36 -9.17
C PHE A 14 6.23 -6.41 -9.97
N LEU A 15 7.52 -6.75 -10.09
CA LEU A 15 8.53 -5.90 -10.71
C LEU A 15 9.35 -6.71 -11.70
N ALA A 16 9.36 -6.27 -12.96
CA ALA A 16 10.20 -6.84 -14.00
C ALA A 16 11.36 -5.89 -14.31
N ILE A 17 12.61 -6.38 -14.29
CA ILE A 17 13.76 -5.58 -14.70
C ILE A 17 13.72 -5.41 -16.22
N LYS A 18 13.49 -4.19 -16.70
CA LYS A 18 13.57 -3.87 -18.14
C LYS A 18 15.01 -3.62 -18.58
N HIS A 19 15.73 -2.80 -17.83
CA HIS A 19 17.08 -2.41 -18.14
C HIS A 19 17.86 -2.10 -16.87
N SER A 20 19.13 -2.52 -16.80
CA SER A 20 20.04 -2.18 -15.69
C SER A 20 21.35 -1.66 -16.27
N ILE A 21 21.64 -0.41 -15.94
CA ILE A 21 22.92 0.27 -16.20
C ILE A 21 23.68 0.31 -14.87
N LYS A 22 25.01 0.48 -14.90
CA LYS A 22 25.84 0.60 -13.69
C LYS A 22 25.26 1.57 -12.64
N THR A 23 24.63 2.66 -13.07
CA THR A 23 24.11 3.73 -12.19
C THR A 23 22.62 3.63 -11.86
N GLN A 24 21.81 3.01 -12.73
CA GLN A 24 20.35 3.01 -12.59
C GLN A 24 19.74 1.70 -13.08
N THR A 25 18.68 1.27 -12.41
CA THR A 25 17.88 0.11 -12.81
C THR A 25 16.44 0.55 -13.05
N VAL A 26 15.89 0.25 -14.22
CA VAL A 26 14.51 0.53 -14.59
C VAL A 26 13.67 -0.73 -14.38
N LEU A 27 12.67 -0.60 -13.52
CA LEU A 27 11.73 -1.66 -13.17
C LEU A 27 10.36 -1.35 -13.78
N ALA A 28 9.81 -2.28 -14.54
CA ALA A 28 8.43 -2.22 -15.00
C ALA A 28 7.47 -2.74 -13.92
N LEU A 29 6.35 -2.03 -13.78
CA LEU A 29 5.31 -2.37 -12.83
C LEU A 29 4.29 -3.31 -13.47
N GLU A 30 4.27 -4.53 -12.93
CA GLU A 30 3.26 -5.52 -13.26
C GLU A 30 1.92 -5.20 -12.59
N LYS A 31 0.86 -5.88 -13.04
CA LYS A 31 -0.51 -5.66 -12.55
C LYS A 31 -0.65 -5.65 -11.01
N PRO A 32 -0.03 -6.56 -10.23
CA PRO A 32 -0.15 -6.54 -8.78
C PRO A 32 0.39 -5.26 -8.15
N SER A 33 1.51 -4.73 -8.69
CA SER A 33 2.10 -3.48 -8.21
C SER A 33 1.23 -2.28 -8.49
N ARG A 34 0.56 -2.23 -9.65
CA ARG A 34 -0.39 -1.16 -10.00
C ARG A 34 -1.58 -1.13 -9.03
N ILE A 35 -2.11 -2.30 -8.69
CA ILE A 35 -3.20 -2.42 -7.70
C ILE A 35 -2.69 -2.00 -6.31
N LEU A 36 -1.47 -2.39 -5.93
CA LEU A 36 -0.86 -1.97 -4.66
C LEU A 36 -0.68 -0.44 -4.60
N LEU A 37 -0.20 0.19 -5.66
CA LEU A 37 -0.08 1.65 -5.78
C LEU A 37 -1.43 2.34 -5.58
N GLN A 38 -2.48 1.83 -6.24
CA GLN A 38 -3.84 2.32 -6.05
C GLN A 38 -4.28 2.15 -4.59
N ASN A 39 -4.04 1.00 -3.96
CA ASN A 39 -4.40 0.78 -2.55
C ASN A 39 -3.69 1.78 -1.61
N ILE A 40 -2.40 2.05 -1.84
CA ILE A 40 -1.62 3.04 -1.08
C ILE A 40 -2.24 4.43 -1.24
N TYR A 41 -2.49 4.85 -2.49
CA TYR A 41 -3.07 6.16 -2.80
C TYR A 41 -4.45 6.35 -2.16
N HIS A 42 -5.35 5.37 -2.30
CA HIS A 42 -6.69 5.43 -1.69
C HIS A 42 -6.62 5.43 -0.16
N SER A 43 -5.71 4.65 0.44
CA SER A 43 -5.50 4.63 1.89
C SER A 43 -5.00 5.96 2.42
N TRP A 44 -4.09 6.61 1.68
CA TRP A 44 -3.57 7.93 2.01
C TRP A 44 -4.69 8.97 2.01
N LEU A 45 -5.48 9.05 0.93
CA LEU A 45 -6.62 9.97 0.82
C LEU A 45 -7.66 9.76 1.93
N LYS A 46 -8.05 8.50 2.18
CA LYS A 46 -9.01 8.15 3.24
C LYS A 46 -8.51 8.60 4.62
N THR A 47 -7.22 8.44 4.88
CA THR A 47 -6.63 8.83 6.16
C THR A 47 -6.61 10.34 6.32
N ILE A 48 -6.23 11.09 5.28
CA ILE A 48 -6.27 12.55 5.33
C ILE A 48 -7.69 13.04 5.54
N HIS A 49 -8.65 12.53 4.76
CA HIS A 49 -10.05 12.91 4.91
C HIS A 49 -10.54 12.63 6.34
N GLY A 50 -10.29 11.44 6.87
CA GLY A 50 -10.70 11.07 8.23
C GLY A 50 -10.06 11.94 9.33
N LYS A 51 -8.86 12.49 9.09
CA LYS A 51 -8.18 13.40 10.05
C LYS A 51 -8.53 14.88 9.87
N THR A 52 -9.21 15.26 8.78
CA THR A 52 -9.46 16.68 8.46
C THR A 52 -10.94 17.03 8.48
N VAL A 53 -11.83 16.10 8.12
CA VAL A 53 -13.26 16.37 7.89
C VAL A 53 -13.99 17.06 9.05
N GLN A 54 -13.57 16.82 10.30
CA GLN A 54 -14.18 17.43 11.49
C GLN A 54 -13.51 18.76 11.92
N HIS A 55 -12.36 19.10 11.35
CA HIS A 55 -11.54 20.22 11.79
C HIS A 55 -11.46 21.34 10.75
N PHE A 56 -11.21 21.00 9.48
CA PHE A 56 -11.08 21.97 8.39
C PHE A 56 -11.25 21.30 7.02
N PRO A 57 -11.70 22.03 5.99
CA PRO A 57 -11.85 21.46 4.66
C PRO A 57 -10.50 21.27 3.98
N VAL A 58 -10.43 20.24 3.13
CA VAL A 58 -9.32 20.00 2.20
C VAL A 58 -9.86 20.05 0.78
N TYR A 59 -9.28 20.90 -0.05
CA TYR A 59 -9.69 21.11 -1.44
C TYR A 59 -8.76 20.38 -2.41
N LEU A 60 -9.25 20.11 -3.62
CA LEU A 60 -8.44 19.53 -4.71
C LEU A 60 -7.72 20.61 -5.53
N ASP A 61 -8.01 21.88 -5.26
CA ASP A 61 -7.44 23.00 -5.98
C ASP A 61 -7.02 24.08 -4.97
N LYS A 62 -5.79 24.59 -5.15
CA LYS A 62 -5.21 25.65 -4.35
C LYS A 62 -6.01 26.94 -4.49
N ASP A 63 -6.46 27.28 -5.69
CA ASP A 63 -7.13 28.56 -5.96
C ASP A 63 -8.52 28.57 -5.31
N VAL A 64 -9.21 27.43 -5.33
CA VAL A 64 -10.48 27.24 -4.62
C VAL A 64 -10.27 27.33 -3.11
N ALA A 65 -9.18 26.74 -2.61
CA ALA A 65 -8.85 26.78 -1.19
C ALA A 65 -8.63 28.21 -0.69
N ILE A 66 -7.84 29.00 -1.42
CA ILE A 66 -7.56 30.41 -1.11
C ILE A 66 -8.84 31.25 -1.15
N LYS A 67 -9.70 31.04 -2.14
CA LYS A 67 -10.99 31.75 -2.26
C LYS A 67 -11.95 31.48 -1.11
N SER A 68 -11.78 30.37 -0.38
CA SER A 68 -12.66 30.02 0.73
C SER A 68 -12.48 30.91 1.98
N GLN A 69 -11.40 31.68 2.06
CA GLN A 69 -11.11 32.64 3.15
C GLN A 69 -11.24 32.06 4.57
N LYS A 70 -11.08 30.75 4.73
CA LYS A 70 -11.10 30.11 6.06
C LYS A 70 -9.76 30.30 6.77
N LEU A 71 -9.82 30.40 8.09
CA LEU A 71 -8.64 30.54 8.95
C LEU A 71 -7.69 29.32 8.87
N CYS A 72 -8.25 28.13 8.69
CA CYS A 72 -7.51 26.89 8.48
C CYS A 72 -8.13 26.10 7.33
N TYR A 73 -7.28 25.65 6.40
CA TYR A 73 -7.70 24.83 5.28
C TYR A 73 -6.52 24.01 4.73
N GLY A 74 -6.84 22.95 3.99
CA GLY A 74 -5.86 22.18 3.24
C GLY A 74 -6.12 22.16 1.76
N PHE A 75 -5.12 21.78 0.97
CA PHE A 75 -5.30 21.41 -0.41
C PHE A 75 -4.34 20.30 -0.85
N ILE A 76 -4.82 19.46 -1.75
CA ILE A 76 -4.08 18.36 -2.37
C ILE A 76 -4.11 18.59 -3.87
N LYS A 77 -2.95 18.52 -4.53
CA LYS A 77 -2.91 18.53 -5.99
C LYS A 77 -3.31 17.14 -6.50
N PRO A 78 -4.38 16.99 -7.30
CA PRO A 78 -4.75 15.70 -7.85
C PRO A 78 -3.62 15.21 -8.75
N GLN A 79 -3.20 13.98 -8.53
CA GLN A 79 -2.22 13.28 -9.36
C GLN A 79 -2.78 11.91 -9.73
N SER A 80 -2.53 11.47 -10.96
CA SER A 80 -2.84 10.11 -11.39
C SER A 80 -1.84 9.16 -10.75
N ALA A 81 -2.33 8.05 -10.19
CA ALA A 81 -1.50 6.96 -9.68
C ALA A 81 -1.02 6.00 -10.79
N ASP A 82 -1.10 6.42 -12.06
CA ASP A 82 -0.71 5.62 -13.22
C ASP A 82 0.80 5.72 -13.43
N ILE A 83 1.51 4.79 -12.80
CA ILE A 83 2.94 4.63 -12.91
C ILE A 83 3.19 3.29 -13.60
N ASP A 84 3.91 3.32 -14.71
CA ASP A 84 4.29 2.11 -15.45
C ASP A 84 5.70 1.62 -15.09
N GLU A 85 6.58 2.52 -14.64
CA GLU A 85 7.99 2.23 -14.40
C GLU A 85 8.54 2.96 -13.18
N ILE A 86 9.48 2.31 -12.50
CA ILE A 86 10.27 2.88 -11.40
C ILE A 86 11.73 2.91 -11.82
N ILE A 87 12.36 4.07 -11.68
CA ILE A 87 13.79 4.24 -11.89
C ILE A 87 14.46 4.23 -10.52
N LEU A 88 15.25 3.19 -10.25
CA LEU A 88 16.06 3.07 -9.04
C LEU A 88 17.47 3.56 -9.32
N HIS A 89 17.94 4.51 -8.51
CA HIS A 89 19.36 4.83 -8.46
C HIS A 89 20.07 3.76 -7.64
N ASN A 90 21.04 3.09 -8.25
CA ASN A 90 21.67 1.94 -7.63
C ASN A 90 22.39 2.33 -6.33
N ASP A 91 23.03 3.50 -6.26
CA ASP A 91 23.89 3.90 -5.12
C ASP A 91 23.13 4.16 -3.81
N GLU A 92 21.89 4.66 -3.87
CA GLU A 92 21.09 5.04 -2.69
C GLU A 92 19.86 4.15 -2.47
N PHE A 93 19.59 3.20 -3.39
CA PHE A 93 18.35 2.42 -3.42
C PHE A 93 17.08 3.29 -3.31
N LYS A 94 17.18 4.52 -3.81
CA LYS A 94 16.12 5.52 -3.76
C LYS A 94 15.45 5.59 -5.14
N PRO A 95 14.13 5.36 -5.23
CA PRO A 95 13.43 5.56 -6.48
C PRO A 95 13.33 7.05 -6.80
N LYS A 96 13.47 7.38 -8.08
CA LYS A 96 13.06 8.69 -8.58
C LYS A 96 11.53 8.72 -8.57
N ASN A 97 10.96 9.55 -7.70
CA ASN A 97 9.51 9.71 -7.61
C ASN A 97 9.03 10.60 -8.76
N ASN A 98 8.21 10.05 -9.65
CA ASN A 98 7.50 10.84 -10.67
C ASN A 98 6.17 11.34 -10.12
N VAL A 99 5.57 10.60 -9.18
CA VAL A 99 4.31 10.95 -8.51
C VAL A 99 4.58 11.24 -7.04
N GLU A 100 4.34 12.48 -6.63
CA GLU A 100 4.59 12.97 -5.28
C GLU A 100 3.27 13.44 -4.65
N LEU A 101 2.77 12.67 -3.69
CA LEU A 101 1.56 12.98 -2.96
C LEU A 101 1.85 14.07 -1.94
N LYS A 102 1.23 15.24 -2.12
CA LYS A 102 1.40 16.40 -1.24
C LYS A 102 0.09 16.82 -0.62
N LEU A 103 0.05 16.84 0.70
CA LEU A 103 -0.93 17.56 1.49
C LEU A 103 -0.32 18.89 1.91
N ASN A 104 -0.94 20.00 1.54
CA ASN A 104 -0.55 21.33 1.99
C ASN A 104 -1.64 21.85 2.91
N LEU A 105 -1.29 22.35 4.08
CA LEU A 105 -2.18 22.90 5.08
C LEU A 105 -1.77 24.32 5.39
N VAL A 106 -2.74 25.21 5.49
CA VAL A 106 -2.57 26.58 5.98
C VAL A 106 -3.21 26.62 7.36
N VAL A 107 -2.40 27.00 8.35
CA VAL A 107 -2.78 27.05 9.76
C VAL A 107 -2.36 28.37 10.38
N PRO A 108 -3.02 28.85 11.45
CA PRO A 108 -2.56 30.01 12.20
C PRO A 108 -1.15 29.80 12.76
N THR A 109 -0.30 30.82 12.72
CA THR A 109 1.09 30.72 13.21
C THR A 109 1.16 30.38 14.71
N GLN A 110 0.16 30.78 15.50
CA GLN A 110 0.06 30.46 16.92
C GLN A 110 -0.02 28.95 17.20
N ASP A 111 -0.72 28.19 16.35
CA ASP A 111 -0.94 26.75 16.50
C ASP A 111 -0.03 25.92 15.58
N ALA A 112 0.84 26.57 14.81
CA ALA A 112 1.66 25.96 13.76
C ALA A 112 2.46 24.74 14.27
N MET A 113 3.13 24.89 15.41
CA MET A 113 3.91 23.80 16.02
C MET A 113 3.04 22.66 16.54
N GLN A 114 1.85 22.96 17.06
CA GLN A 114 0.91 21.93 17.50
C GLN A 114 0.45 21.09 16.30
N TYR A 115 0.06 21.74 15.21
CA TYR A 115 -0.28 21.05 13.96
C TYR A 115 0.91 20.26 13.41
N PHE A 116 2.13 20.83 13.45
CA PHE A 116 3.33 20.16 12.97
C PHE A 116 3.58 18.83 13.70
N ILE A 117 3.58 18.85 15.04
CA ILE A 117 3.77 17.64 15.86
C ILE A 117 2.61 16.66 15.67
N GLN A 118 1.37 17.15 15.57
CA GLN A 118 0.19 16.30 15.36
C GLN A 118 0.25 15.56 14.02
N TRP A 119 0.62 16.25 12.94
CA TRP A 119 0.74 15.64 11.62
C TRP A 119 1.91 14.67 11.53
N GLN A 120 3.04 14.93 12.19
CA GLN A 120 4.11 13.94 12.35
C GLN A 120 3.59 12.63 12.95
N ARG A 121 2.80 12.71 14.03
CA ARG A 121 2.20 11.52 14.67
C ARG A 121 1.22 10.82 13.74
N TYR A 122 0.34 11.57 13.07
CA TYR A 122 -0.66 11.00 12.16
C TYR A 122 -0.02 10.30 10.96
N ARG A 123 1.00 10.90 10.35
CA ARG A 123 1.69 10.33 9.20
C ARG A 123 2.55 9.13 9.59
N LYS A 124 3.30 9.19 10.70
CA LYS A 124 4.01 8.02 11.24
C LYS A 124 3.06 6.87 11.54
N TYR A 125 1.96 7.15 12.24
CA TYR A 125 0.94 6.13 12.55
C TYR A 125 0.36 5.52 11.28
N TRP A 126 0.10 6.32 10.24
CA TRP A 126 -0.39 5.82 8.96
C TRP A 126 0.58 4.79 8.37
N TRP A 127 1.87 5.12 8.27
CA TRP A 127 2.90 4.17 7.82
C TRP A 127 2.88 2.89 8.64
N SER A 128 2.94 3.00 9.96
CA SER A 128 2.88 1.85 10.88
C SER A 128 1.58 1.03 10.75
N SER A 129 0.47 1.62 10.26
CA SER A 129 -0.83 0.95 10.13
C SER A 129 -1.04 0.20 8.81
N ILE A 130 -0.18 0.44 7.82
CA ILE A 130 -0.25 -0.18 6.49
C ILE A 130 0.85 -1.20 6.23
N THR A 131 1.76 -1.39 7.20
CA THR A 131 2.90 -2.32 7.11
C THR A 131 2.68 -3.53 8.00
N THR A 132 3.56 -4.52 7.83
CA THR A 132 3.58 -5.71 8.69
C THR A 132 4.51 -5.53 9.89
N THR A 133 5.48 -4.62 9.79
CA THR A 133 6.39 -4.23 10.88
C THR A 133 6.19 -2.75 11.25
N PRO A 134 5.32 -2.43 12.23
CA PRO A 134 5.10 -1.04 12.67
C PRO A 134 6.36 -0.34 13.19
N SER A 135 7.26 -1.09 13.82
CA SER A 135 8.54 -0.61 14.39
C SER A 135 9.57 -0.21 13.35
N LEU A 136 9.33 -0.51 12.07
CA LEU A 136 10.19 -0.11 10.96
C LEU A 136 10.28 1.42 10.84
N PHE A 137 9.22 2.14 11.23
CA PHE A 137 9.11 3.57 11.01
C PHE A 137 9.47 4.39 12.24
N SER A 138 10.37 5.35 12.04
CA SER A 138 10.79 6.34 13.02
C SER A 138 10.68 7.74 12.46
N ILE A 139 10.79 8.73 13.35
CA ILE A 139 10.79 10.14 13.01
C ILE A 139 12.18 10.66 13.36
N ASN A 140 12.84 11.33 12.42
CA ASN A 140 14.13 11.96 12.67
C ASN A 140 14.01 13.23 13.49
N ASP A 141 15.14 13.65 14.07
CA ASP A 141 15.25 14.93 14.73
C ASP A 141 14.85 16.07 13.79
N MET A 142 14.14 17.04 14.37
CA MET A 142 13.70 18.24 13.66
C MET A 142 14.91 19.06 13.26
N LYS A 143 15.03 19.30 11.95
CA LYS A 143 15.99 20.24 11.40
C LYS A 143 15.27 21.58 11.30
N GLN A 144 15.85 22.60 11.92
CA GLN A 144 15.28 23.95 11.89
C GLN A 144 16.26 24.84 11.14
N GLU A 145 15.82 25.36 10.01
CA GLU A 145 16.55 26.31 9.19
C GLU A 145 15.73 27.61 9.13
N ASN A 146 16.21 28.65 9.81
CA ASN A 146 15.60 29.97 9.89
C ASN A 146 14.09 29.91 10.23
N GLU A 147 13.23 30.15 9.23
CA GLU A 147 11.76 30.24 9.30
C GLU A 147 11.07 28.93 8.88
N SER A 148 11.84 27.88 8.63
CA SER A 148 11.36 26.56 8.24
C SER A 148 11.84 25.48 9.19
N ALA A 149 10.97 24.51 9.44
CA ALA A 149 11.33 23.29 10.15
C ALA A 149 10.92 22.07 9.32
N ASP A 150 11.82 21.11 9.17
CA ASP A 150 11.56 19.86 8.47
C ASP A 150 11.86 18.65 9.36
N VAL A 151 11.01 17.65 9.18
CA VAL A 151 11.08 16.35 9.86
C VAL A 151 10.86 15.28 8.83
N ASN A 152 11.70 14.25 8.86
CA ASN A 152 11.61 13.12 7.95
C ASN A 152 11.08 11.89 8.69
N ILE A 153 10.13 11.21 8.06
CA ILE A 153 9.75 9.85 8.45
C ILE A 153 10.68 8.89 7.72
N ILE A 154 11.29 8.00 8.50
CA ILE A 154 12.32 7.07 8.01
C ILE A 154 11.89 5.63 8.26
N ALA A 155 12.09 4.79 7.26
CA ALA A 155 12.05 3.34 7.36
C ALA A 155 13.46 2.79 7.66
N ASN A 156 13.63 2.15 8.82
CA ASN A 156 14.91 1.65 9.30
C ASN A 156 15.16 0.22 8.84
N PHE A 157 15.64 0.05 7.61
CA PHE A 157 16.03 -1.26 7.12
C PHE A 157 17.41 -1.67 7.63
N ASN A 158 17.71 -2.97 7.59
CA ASN A 158 18.99 -3.52 8.04
C ASN A 158 20.20 -2.96 7.28
N TRP A 159 19.99 -2.46 6.07
CA TRP A 159 21.02 -1.87 5.22
C TRP A 159 21.14 -0.35 5.35
N GLY A 160 20.24 0.29 6.08
CA GLY A 160 20.27 1.72 6.32
C GLY A 160 18.88 2.38 6.41
N PRO A 161 18.83 3.61 6.92
CA PRO A 161 17.61 4.41 6.95
C PRO A 161 17.20 4.89 5.55
N LEU A 162 15.94 4.67 5.17
CA LEU A 162 15.33 5.21 3.96
C LEU A 162 14.30 6.28 4.32
N VAL A 163 14.45 7.50 3.79
CA VAL A 163 13.44 8.56 3.96
C VAL A 163 12.22 8.25 3.08
N VAL A 164 11.05 8.13 3.70
CA VAL A 164 9.81 7.75 3.01
C VAL A 164 8.81 8.90 2.84
N GLU A 165 8.83 9.87 3.76
CA GLU A 165 7.94 11.03 3.74
C GLU A 165 8.63 12.19 4.46
N THR A 166 8.50 13.40 3.92
CA THR A 166 9.02 14.63 4.52
C THR A 166 7.85 15.50 4.94
N ILE A 167 7.90 15.99 6.17
CA ILE A 167 6.93 16.93 6.73
C ILE A 167 7.69 18.21 7.01
N SER A 168 7.29 19.29 6.34
CA SER A 168 7.89 20.61 6.54
C SER A 168 6.83 21.59 6.99
N ILE A 169 7.28 22.61 7.71
CA ILE A 169 6.49 23.77 8.04
C ILE A 169 7.31 25.02 7.77
N THR A 170 6.66 25.99 7.14
CA THR A 170 7.25 27.29 6.77
C THR A 170 6.33 28.37 7.30
N SER A 171 6.86 29.27 8.12
CA SER A 171 6.12 30.44 8.58
C SER A 171 6.21 31.52 7.53
N ASN A 172 5.06 31.99 7.02
CA ASN A 172 5.04 33.08 6.07
C ASN A 172 4.79 34.38 6.84
N CYS A 173 5.85 35.09 7.18
CA CYS A 173 5.75 36.46 7.70
C CYS A 173 5.45 37.39 6.51
N SER A 174 4.19 37.76 6.28
CA SER A 174 3.85 38.74 5.25
C SER A 174 4.14 40.16 5.74
N GLU A 175 5.05 40.89 5.08
CA GLU A 175 5.48 42.25 5.45
C GLU A 175 4.41 43.35 5.23
N HIS A 176 3.20 43.03 4.77
CA HIS A 176 2.17 44.05 4.52
C HIS A 176 0.75 43.65 5.00
N ASN A 177 0.28 44.42 6.00
CA ASN A 177 -1.10 44.70 6.44
C ASN A 177 -2.00 43.57 6.96
N ASN A 178 -2.25 43.58 8.28
CA ASN A 178 -3.45 43.15 9.04
C ASN A 178 -4.09 41.79 8.78
N THR A 179 -3.53 40.93 7.94
CA THR A 179 -3.93 39.52 7.83
C THR A 179 -3.24 38.71 8.91
N THR A 180 -4.01 37.92 9.67
CA THR A 180 -3.50 36.97 10.66
C THR A 180 -2.33 36.17 10.09
N GLU A 181 -1.19 36.16 10.78
CA GLU A 181 -0.02 35.38 10.37
C GLU A 181 -0.40 33.90 10.20
N THR A 182 -0.07 33.34 9.03
CA THR A 182 -0.34 31.95 8.70
C THR A 182 0.96 31.21 8.40
N SER A 183 1.03 29.97 8.86
CA SER A 183 2.11 29.05 8.52
C SER A 183 1.58 27.99 7.55
N SER A 184 2.42 27.59 6.60
CA SER A 184 2.15 26.55 5.63
C SER A 184 2.85 25.26 6.06
N LEU A 185 2.08 24.19 6.27
CA LEU A 185 2.56 22.86 6.59
C LEU A 185 2.39 21.93 5.39
N THR A 186 3.43 21.21 5.01
CA THR A 186 3.42 20.29 3.86
C THR A 186 3.80 18.89 4.31
N CYS A 187 3.00 17.88 3.96
CA CYS A 187 3.37 16.47 4.05
C CYS A 187 3.56 15.94 2.62
N ALA A 188 4.78 15.52 2.27
CA ALA A 188 5.15 15.08 0.93
C ALA A 188 5.72 13.66 0.95
N MET A 189 5.12 12.75 0.19
CA MET A 189 5.63 11.39 0.01
C MET A 189 5.68 11.03 -1.48
N GLY A 190 6.68 10.25 -1.87
CA GLY A 190 6.74 9.62 -3.19
C GLY A 190 5.95 8.32 -3.25
N LEU A 191 5.10 8.16 -4.26
CA LEU A 191 4.26 6.96 -4.37
C LEU A 191 5.10 5.72 -4.76
N GLU A 192 6.12 5.89 -5.59
CA GLU A 192 7.10 4.85 -5.94
C GLU A 192 7.92 4.43 -4.71
N THR A 193 8.37 5.41 -3.91
CA THR A 193 9.05 5.15 -2.63
C THR A 193 8.16 4.35 -1.68
N ALA A 194 6.87 4.69 -1.60
CA ALA A 194 5.92 3.98 -0.77
C ALA A 194 5.73 2.52 -1.19
N LEU A 195 5.51 2.29 -2.49
CA LEU A 195 5.38 0.94 -3.04
C LEU A 195 6.61 0.09 -2.72
N LEU A 196 7.80 0.62 -3.02
CA LEU A 196 9.04 -0.08 -2.78
C LEU A 196 9.22 -0.42 -1.30
N THR A 197 8.98 0.55 -0.41
CA THR A 197 9.08 0.37 1.04
C THR A 197 8.18 -0.75 1.54
N LEU A 198 6.92 -0.81 1.08
CA LEU A 198 5.98 -1.87 1.49
C LEU A 198 6.39 -3.25 0.96
N LEU A 199 6.89 -3.33 -0.27
CA LEU A 199 7.39 -4.59 -0.82
C LEU A 199 8.62 -5.08 -0.06
N LEU A 200 9.56 -4.17 0.25
CA LEU A 200 10.74 -4.52 1.05
C LEU A 200 10.39 -4.96 2.48
N ASP A 201 9.45 -4.29 3.15
CA ASP A 201 8.93 -4.72 4.46
C ASP A 201 8.38 -6.15 4.39
N GLY A 202 7.55 -6.40 3.36
CA GLY A 202 6.92 -7.71 3.16
C GLY A 202 7.91 -8.84 2.87
N ILE A 203 9.00 -8.57 2.16
CA ILE A 203 10.08 -9.56 1.92
C ILE A 203 10.94 -9.72 3.17
N SER A 204 11.25 -8.65 3.88
CA SER A 204 12.23 -8.69 4.99
C SER A 204 11.77 -9.56 6.16
N ASN A 205 10.46 -9.79 6.29
CA ASN A 205 9.84 -10.67 7.28
C ASN A 205 9.82 -12.16 6.89
N THR A 206 10.47 -12.56 5.78
CA THR A 206 10.58 -13.96 5.32
C THR A 206 11.49 -14.79 6.22
N THR A 207 11.00 -15.14 7.40
CA THR A 207 11.65 -16.15 8.22
C THR A 207 11.18 -17.52 7.73
N LYS A 208 12.04 -18.19 6.95
CA LYS A 208 11.98 -19.60 6.50
C LYS A 208 11.01 -19.99 5.37
N GLU A 209 9.95 -19.24 5.12
CA GLU A 209 9.02 -19.51 4.01
C GLU A 209 9.11 -18.37 2.99
N GLU A 210 9.25 -18.71 1.70
CA GLU A 210 9.30 -17.77 0.58
C GLU A 210 7.91 -17.15 0.34
N TYR A 211 7.41 -16.31 1.26
CA TYR A 211 6.10 -15.66 1.15
C TYR A 211 6.21 -14.14 1.22
N LEU A 212 5.42 -13.44 0.40
CA LEU A 212 5.34 -11.99 0.45
C LEU A 212 4.27 -11.57 1.46
N LYS A 213 4.69 -11.10 2.64
CA LYS A 213 3.74 -10.67 3.67
C LYS A 213 3.28 -9.24 3.45
N LEU A 214 2.04 -9.04 3.03
CA LEU A 214 1.44 -7.70 2.92
C LEU A 214 0.33 -7.53 3.95
N HIS A 215 0.22 -6.31 4.49
CA HIS A 215 -0.90 -5.98 5.36
C HIS A 215 -2.22 -6.14 4.59
N ASN A 216 -3.25 -6.71 5.23
CA ASN A 216 -4.54 -7.05 4.58
C ASN A 216 -5.12 -5.85 3.82
N LYS A 217 -5.06 -4.63 4.36
CA LYS A 217 -5.57 -3.44 3.65
C LYS A 217 -4.83 -3.14 2.34
N MET A 218 -3.52 -3.41 2.28
CA MET A 218 -2.65 -3.05 1.16
C MET A 218 -2.57 -4.16 0.09
N ALA A 219 -2.67 -5.43 0.50
CA ALA A 219 -2.54 -6.59 -0.38
C ALA A 219 -3.29 -6.39 -1.73
N PRO A 220 -2.64 -6.58 -2.89
CA PRO A 220 -3.25 -6.37 -4.20
C PRO A 220 -4.51 -7.22 -4.38
N TYR A 221 -4.42 -8.48 -3.97
CA TYR A 221 -5.50 -9.45 -4.01
C TYR A 221 -5.74 -9.98 -2.61
N LYS A 222 -7.01 -10.07 -2.21
CA LYS A 222 -7.40 -10.58 -0.90
C LYS A 222 -7.56 -12.10 -0.93
N ILE A 223 -8.09 -12.63 -2.03
CA ILE A 223 -8.46 -14.04 -2.18
C ILE A 223 -7.91 -14.60 -3.49
N SER A 224 -7.34 -15.80 -3.43
CA SER A 224 -6.97 -16.63 -4.58
C SER A 224 -7.52 -18.04 -4.40
N PHE A 225 -7.26 -18.91 -5.37
CA PHE A 225 -7.78 -20.27 -5.44
C PHE A 225 -6.65 -21.29 -5.51
N GLY A 226 -6.91 -22.48 -5.00
CA GLY A 226 -6.07 -23.67 -5.20
C GLY A 226 -6.98 -24.86 -5.50
N LEU A 227 -6.62 -25.68 -6.48
CA LEU A 227 -7.39 -26.88 -6.83
C LEU A 227 -6.66 -28.14 -6.37
N ASP A 228 -7.39 -29.00 -5.68
CA ASP A 228 -6.90 -30.25 -5.10
C ASP A 228 -7.72 -31.44 -5.63
N SER A 229 -7.28 -31.98 -6.76
CA SER A 229 -7.78 -33.24 -7.32
C SER A 229 -6.77 -33.77 -8.33
N GLU A 230 -6.69 -35.10 -8.45
CA GLU A 230 -5.87 -35.81 -9.43
C GLU A 230 -6.66 -36.15 -10.71
N ASP A 231 -8.00 -36.15 -10.66
CA ASP A 231 -8.86 -36.45 -11.80
C ASP A 231 -9.06 -35.22 -12.68
N GLU A 232 -8.70 -35.32 -13.96
CA GLU A 232 -8.81 -34.25 -14.95
C GLU A 232 -10.27 -33.76 -15.15
N LYS A 233 -11.25 -34.67 -15.06
CA LYS A 233 -12.67 -34.30 -15.20
C LYS A 233 -13.14 -33.48 -14.01
N VAL A 234 -12.80 -33.92 -12.80
CA VAL A 234 -13.07 -33.17 -11.57
C VAL A 234 -12.37 -31.82 -11.63
N LEU A 235 -11.10 -31.79 -12.02
CA LEU A 235 -10.31 -30.57 -12.12
C LEU A 235 -10.95 -29.55 -13.07
N SER A 236 -11.50 -29.99 -14.21
CA SER A 236 -12.21 -29.11 -15.15
C SER A 236 -13.46 -28.49 -14.50
N THR A 237 -14.22 -29.27 -13.74
CA THR A 237 -15.40 -28.80 -13.01
C THR A 237 -15.03 -27.84 -11.89
N LEU A 238 -13.94 -28.12 -11.16
CA LEU A 238 -13.42 -27.23 -10.13
C LEU A 238 -12.92 -25.89 -10.70
N LYS A 239 -12.32 -25.90 -11.89
CA LYS A 239 -11.93 -24.67 -12.61
C LYS A 239 -13.16 -23.81 -12.90
N GLU A 240 -14.23 -24.39 -13.42
CA GLU A 240 -15.49 -23.68 -13.67
C GLU A 240 -16.09 -23.12 -12.36
N LEU A 241 -16.12 -23.93 -11.29
CA LEU A 241 -16.58 -23.46 -9.98
C LEU A 241 -15.74 -22.29 -9.46
N SER A 242 -14.41 -22.36 -9.59
CA SER A 242 -13.52 -21.27 -9.16
C SER A 242 -13.79 -19.96 -9.93
N GLN A 243 -14.12 -20.05 -11.22
CA GLN A 243 -14.52 -18.89 -12.03
C GLN A 243 -15.84 -18.29 -11.54
N VAL A 244 -16.83 -19.13 -11.24
CA VAL A 244 -18.12 -18.66 -10.69
C VAL A 244 -17.92 -17.94 -9.35
N ILE A 245 -17.15 -18.52 -8.44
CA ILE A 245 -16.84 -17.90 -7.14
C ILE A 245 -16.06 -16.59 -7.35
N PHE A 246 -15.07 -16.58 -8.24
CA PHE A 246 -14.31 -15.38 -8.59
C PHE A 246 -15.21 -14.24 -9.09
N HIS A 247 -16.20 -14.54 -9.94
CA HIS A 247 -17.17 -13.56 -10.41
C HIS A 247 -18.06 -13.02 -9.28
N LYS A 248 -18.51 -13.88 -8.36
CA LYS A 248 -19.27 -13.45 -7.17
C LYS A 248 -18.46 -12.51 -6.27
N LEU A 249 -17.20 -12.84 -6.00
CA LEU A 249 -16.30 -12.00 -5.21
C LEU A 249 -16.07 -10.63 -5.89
N ARG A 250 -15.85 -10.63 -7.21
CA ARG A 250 -15.66 -9.40 -7.98
C ARG A 250 -16.92 -8.52 -7.98
N ALA A 251 -18.11 -9.11 -8.02
CA ALA A 251 -19.38 -8.39 -7.91
C ALA A 251 -19.53 -7.66 -6.55
N LYS A 252 -18.91 -8.19 -5.49
CA LYS A 252 -18.80 -7.53 -4.17
C LYS A 252 -17.56 -6.63 -4.03
N GLU A 253 -16.90 -6.31 -5.14
CA GLU A 253 -15.67 -5.50 -5.18
C GLU A 253 -14.52 -6.07 -4.32
N ILE A 254 -14.50 -7.38 -4.12
CA ILE A 254 -13.41 -8.06 -3.44
C ILE A 254 -12.33 -8.33 -4.47
N SER A 255 -11.13 -7.80 -4.24
CA SER A 255 -10.01 -8.03 -5.13
C SER A 255 -9.57 -9.48 -5.02
N SER A 256 -9.68 -10.21 -6.13
CA SER A 256 -9.34 -11.63 -6.20
C SER A 256 -8.39 -11.91 -7.35
N TRP A 257 -7.60 -12.98 -7.22
CA TRP A 257 -6.74 -13.48 -8.28
C TRP A 257 -7.21 -14.88 -8.69
N LEU A 258 -7.26 -15.13 -10.00
CA LEU A 258 -7.60 -16.43 -10.56
C LEU A 258 -6.34 -17.01 -11.24
N PRO A 259 -5.73 -18.07 -10.67
CA PRO A 259 -4.59 -18.75 -11.26
C PRO A 259 -4.94 -19.52 -12.54
N THR A 260 -3.92 -19.95 -13.29
CA THR A 260 -4.08 -20.83 -14.47
C THR A 260 -4.28 -22.30 -14.09
N PHE A 261 -3.99 -22.66 -12.84
CA PHE A 261 -4.12 -24.03 -12.30
C PHE A 261 -3.33 -25.08 -13.09
N THR A 262 -2.13 -24.73 -13.55
CA THR A 262 -1.21 -25.63 -14.27
C THR A 262 -0.24 -26.37 -13.35
N LEU A 263 -0.20 -26.00 -12.07
CA LEU A 263 0.73 -26.50 -11.07
C LEU A 263 0.03 -27.47 -10.10
N PRO A 264 0.76 -28.39 -9.44
CA PRO A 264 0.25 -29.13 -8.28
C PRO A 264 -0.15 -28.22 -7.13
N LEU A 265 -1.08 -28.65 -6.27
CA LEU A 265 -1.65 -27.83 -5.18
C LEU A 265 -0.59 -27.12 -4.33
N GLN A 266 0.44 -27.82 -3.89
CA GLN A 266 1.51 -27.25 -3.07
C GLN A 266 2.20 -26.07 -3.75
N LEU A 267 2.45 -26.18 -5.05
CA LEU A 267 3.04 -25.12 -5.85
C LEU A 267 2.04 -24.00 -6.17
N GLN A 268 0.75 -24.29 -6.32
CA GLN A 268 -0.30 -23.26 -6.41
C GLN A 268 -0.38 -22.43 -5.12
N ILE A 269 -0.34 -23.06 -3.95
CA ILE A 269 -0.34 -22.36 -2.65
C ILE A 269 0.91 -21.49 -2.54
N LYS A 270 2.08 -22.04 -2.86
CA LYS A 270 3.33 -21.28 -2.89
C LYS A 270 3.21 -20.07 -3.82
N GLU A 271 2.63 -20.25 -5.00
CA GLU A 271 2.40 -19.18 -5.97
C GLU A 271 1.47 -18.08 -5.43
N ASN A 272 0.39 -18.46 -4.74
CA ASN A 272 -0.53 -17.53 -4.06
C ASN A 272 0.18 -16.74 -2.96
N LEU A 273 1.06 -17.38 -2.18
CA LEU A 273 1.85 -16.72 -1.14
C LEU A 273 2.85 -15.71 -1.72
N HIS A 274 3.47 -16.00 -2.86
CA HIS A 274 4.33 -15.04 -3.58
C HIS A 274 3.56 -13.85 -4.14
N MET A 275 2.27 -14.02 -4.41
CA MET A 275 1.38 -12.95 -4.86
C MET A 275 0.91 -12.03 -3.73
N GLY A 276 1.28 -12.32 -2.47
CA GLY A 276 0.89 -11.54 -1.30
C GLY A 276 -0.61 -11.60 -1.00
N VAL A 277 -1.26 -12.69 -1.41
CA VAL A 277 -2.71 -12.91 -1.21
C VAL A 277 -2.97 -13.20 0.26
N THR A 278 -4.04 -12.65 0.84
CA THR A 278 -4.38 -12.87 2.26
C THR A 278 -4.99 -14.24 2.53
N TYR A 279 -5.83 -14.74 1.62
CA TYR A 279 -6.51 -16.03 1.74
C TYR A 279 -6.46 -16.86 0.46
N THR A 280 -6.35 -18.18 0.60
CA THR A 280 -6.46 -19.12 -0.53
C THR A 280 -7.64 -20.06 -0.31
N ALA A 281 -8.62 -20.03 -1.21
CA ALA A 281 -9.73 -20.97 -1.25
C ALA A 281 -9.29 -22.26 -1.95
N ILE A 282 -9.09 -23.33 -1.17
CA ILE A 282 -8.69 -24.65 -1.66
C ILE A 282 -9.94 -25.47 -1.94
N LEU A 283 -10.22 -25.71 -3.22
CA LEU A 283 -11.38 -26.45 -3.71
C LEU A 283 -10.96 -27.89 -4.06
N ASN A 284 -11.79 -28.85 -3.70
CA ASN A 284 -11.55 -30.28 -3.95
C ASN A 284 -12.86 -31.02 -4.31
N GLU A 285 -12.78 -32.33 -4.46
CA GLU A 285 -13.94 -33.20 -4.75
C GLU A 285 -15.06 -33.04 -3.73
N ASN A 286 -14.72 -32.87 -2.44
CA ASN A 286 -15.72 -32.66 -1.40
C ASN A 286 -16.51 -31.37 -1.67
N THR A 287 -15.85 -30.30 -2.15
CA THR A 287 -16.52 -29.06 -2.52
C THR A 287 -17.60 -29.26 -3.57
N LEU A 288 -17.40 -30.16 -4.54
CA LEU A 288 -18.44 -30.49 -5.53
C LEU A 288 -19.57 -31.32 -4.92
N SER A 289 -19.24 -32.22 -3.98
CA SER A 289 -20.22 -33.13 -3.37
C SER A 289 -21.12 -32.47 -2.33
N ASN A 290 -20.58 -31.59 -1.48
CA ASN A 290 -21.25 -31.06 -0.30
C ASN A 290 -21.12 -29.54 -0.14
N GLY A 291 -20.46 -28.85 -1.09
CA GLY A 291 -20.32 -27.40 -1.06
C GLY A 291 -19.31 -26.85 -0.06
N ILE A 292 -18.53 -27.69 0.64
CA ILE A 292 -17.55 -27.26 1.64
C ILE A 292 -16.14 -27.23 1.04
N PHE A 293 -15.41 -26.15 1.28
CA PHE A 293 -14.01 -26.01 0.88
C PHE A 293 -13.16 -25.48 2.04
N HIS A 294 -11.84 -25.53 1.87
CA HIS A 294 -10.90 -25.01 2.86
C HIS A 294 -10.42 -23.60 2.53
N LEU A 295 -10.65 -22.64 3.42
CA LEU A 295 -10.07 -21.30 3.32
C LEU A 295 -8.78 -21.24 4.14
N LEU A 296 -7.64 -21.16 3.47
CA LEU A 296 -6.32 -21.03 4.08
C LEU A 296 -5.99 -19.56 4.33
N ASN A 297 -5.61 -19.20 5.56
CA ASN A 297 -5.09 -17.87 5.89
C ASN A 297 -3.57 -17.84 5.69
N SER A 298 -3.08 -16.97 4.81
CA SER A 298 -1.66 -16.89 4.45
C SER A 298 -0.75 -16.43 5.60
N ASN A 299 -1.30 -15.77 6.64
CA ASN A 299 -0.51 -15.30 7.77
C ASN A 299 -0.35 -16.36 8.87
N THR A 300 -1.38 -17.18 9.10
CA THR A 300 -1.39 -18.18 10.17
C THR A 300 -1.18 -19.61 9.67
N MET A 301 -1.28 -19.83 8.35
CA MET A 301 -1.32 -21.13 7.69
C MET A 301 -2.41 -22.07 8.22
N LEU A 302 -3.43 -21.52 8.88
CA LEU A 302 -4.59 -22.27 9.36
C LEU A 302 -5.65 -22.38 8.26
N LYS A 303 -6.33 -23.53 8.22
CA LYS A 303 -7.43 -23.82 7.31
C LYS A 303 -8.77 -23.77 8.05
N GLU A 304 -9.70 -23.01 7.53
CA GLU A 304 -11.10 -22.98 7.99
C GLU A 304 -12.00 -23.69 6.98
N GLN A 305 -13.09 -24.32 7.42
CA GLN A 305 -14.09 -24.88 6.52
C GLN A 305 -15.16 -23.82 6.23
N VAL A 306 -15.45 -23.59 4.96
CA VAL A 306 -16.44 -22.60 4.50
C VAL A 306 -17.33 -23.23 3.46
N HIS A 307 -18.63 -22.93 3.51
CA HIS A 307 -19.58 -23.36 2.51
C HIS A 307 -19.64 -22.35 1.35
N VAL A 308 -19.66 -22.83 0.11
CA VAL A 308 -19.62 -22.00 -1.11
C VAL A 308 -20.78 -21.01 -1.19
N ALA A 309 -21.95 -21.36 -0.65
CA ALA A 309 -23.12 -20.48 -0.69
C ALA A 309 -22.95 -19.19 0.14
N ASP A 310 -22.23 -19.25 1.25
CA ASP A 310 -22.07 -18.14 2.20
C ASP A 310 -20.76 -17.37 2.01
N PHE A 311 -19.87 -17.89 1.16
CA PHE A 311 -18.49 -17.43 1.09
C PHE A 311 -18.35 -15.97 0.66
N ASP A 312 -19.14 -15.50 -0.29
CA ASP A 312 -19.04 -14.12 -0.78
C ASP A 312 -19.41 -13.09 0.31
N THR A 313 -20.36 -13.43 1.18
CA THR A 313 -20.76 -12.62 2.34
C THR A 313 -19.70 -12.70 3.44
N TYR A 314 -19.20 -13.90 3.74
CA TYR A 314 -18.12 -14.07 4.69
C TYR A 314 -16.83 -13.35 4.26
N ALA A 315 -16.48 -13.44 2.98
CA ALA A 315 -15.33 -12.77 2.38
C ALA A 315 -15.42 -11.24 2.46
N ALA A 316 -16.61 -10.66 2.31
CA ALA A 316 -16.81 -9.22 2.47
C ALA A 316 -16.46 -8.75 3.89
N ILE A 317 -16.88 -9.52 4.91
CA ILE A 317 -16.55 -9.25 6.32
C ILE A 317 -15.03 -9.35 6.54
N LEU A 318 -14.39 -10.41 6.05
CA LEU A 318 -12.94 -10.60 6.18
C LEU A 318 -12.14 -9.47 5.51
N CYS A 319 -12.63 -8.95 4.39
CA CYS A 319 -11.97 -7.88 3.63
C CYS A 319 -12.33 -6.47 4.12
N GLY A 320 -13.18 -6.34 5.14
CA GLY A 320 -13.61 -5.05 5.67
C GLY A 320 -14.50 -4.24 4.72
N LYS A 321 -15.17 -4.91 3.78
CA LYS A 321 -16.24 -4.37 2.93
C LYS A 321 -17.55 -4.60 3.69
N ARG A 322 -18.02 -3.58 4.41
CA ARG A 322 -19.35 -3.57 5.05
C ARG A 322 -20.36 -2.86 4.17
#